data_AF-A0A8T5TDF5-F1
#
_entry.id   AF-A0A8T5TDF5-F1
#
_cell.length_a   1.000
_cell.length_b   1.000
_cell.length_c   1.000
_cell.angle_alpha   90.00
_cell.angle_beta   90.00
_cell.angle_gamma   90.00
#
_symmetry.space_group_name_H-M   'P 1'
#
loop_
_entity.id
_entity.type
_entity.pdbx_description
1 polymer ?
#
loop_
_entity_poly.entity_id
_entity_poly.type
_entity_poly.pdbx_seq_one_letter_code
_entity_poly.pdbx_strand_id
1 'polypeptide(L)'
;MDEISGILFVEIVGKGSRSEGPKYYIKLLDAYANRWSKILVRKKAHLWENDPVLHKFIDQEVLILGEIIETKSTITIDYELVRELK
;
A
#
# COMPACT_ATOMS: atom_id res chain seq x y z
N MET A 1 -1.97 -3.25 -16.25
CA MET A 1 -1.05 -3.19 -15.11
C MET A 1 -0.67 -1.75 -14.95
N ASP A 2 -1.05 -1.19 -13.82
CA ASP A 2 -0.76 0.17 -13.46
C ASP A 2 0.50 0.20 -12.59
N GLU A 3 1.27 1.28 -12.73
CA GLU A 3 2.48 1.52 -11.97
C GLU A 3 2.29 2.73 -11.07
N ILE A 4 2.61 2.55 -9.79
CA ILE A 4 2.53 3.61 -8.79
C ILE A 4 3.85 3.70 -8.06
N SER A 5 4.43 4.89 -8.06
CA SER A 5 5.58 5.24 -7.22
C SER A 5 5.18 6.10 -6.03
N GLY A 6 5.90 5.90 -4.94
CA GLY A 6 5.67 6.65 -3.71
C GLY A 6 6.34 6.02 -2.50
N ILE A 7 6.08 6.59 -1.34
CA ILE A 7 6.64 6.13 -0.07
C ILE A 7 5.67 5.14 0.57
N LEU A 8 6.12 3.91 0.82
CA LEU A 8 5.32 2.91 1.49
C LEU A 8 5.38 3.11 3.01
N PHE A 9 4.24 3.05 3.67
CA PHE A 9 4.14 3.10 5.13
C PHE A 9 3.08 2.12 5.64
N VAL A 10 3.17 1.77 6.92
CA VAL A 10 2.25 0.85 7.58
C VAL A 10 1.46 1.58 8.66
N GLU A 11 0.15 1.36 8.72
CA GLU A 11 -0.70 1.80 9.81
C GLU A 11 -1.32 0.56 10.48
N ILE A 12 -1.22 0.47 11.81
CA ILE A 12 -1.92 -0.58 12.57
C ILE A 12 -3.35 -0.13 12.78
N VAL A 13 -4.30 -0.91 12.27
CA VAL A 13 -5.73 -0.66 12.41
C VAL A 13 -6.39 -1.69 13.31
N GLY A 14 -7.55 -1.34 13.89
CA GLY A 14 -8.32 -2.26 14.73
C GLY A 14 -7.67 -2.53 16.08
N LYS A 15 -6.85 -1.59 16.58
CA LYS A 15 -6.13 -1.72 17.86
C LYS A 15 -7.10 -2.08 19.00
N GLY A 16 -6.85 -3.20 19.68
CA GLY A 16 -7.72 -3.73 20.74
C GLY A 16 -8.86 -4.65 20.26
N SER A 17 -8.85 -5.09 19.00
CA SER A 17 -9.86 -6.01 18.45
C SER A 17 -9.23 -7.26 17.85
N ARG A 18 -10.02 -8.32 17.62
CA ARG A 18 -9.56 -9.54 16.92
C ARG A 18 -9.09 -9.30 15.47
N SER A 19 -9.43 -8.15 14.91
CA SER A 19 -9.03 -7.73 13.56
C SER A 19 -7.86 -6.75 13.59
N GLU A 20 -7.16 -6.63 14.73
CA GLU A 20 -5.94 -5.85 14.82
C GLU A 20 -4.90 -6.35 13.82
N GLY A 21 -4.35 -5.44 13.02
CA GLY A 21 -3.34 -5.84 12.07
C GLY A 21 -2.77 -4.70 11.23
N PRO A 22 -1.63 -4.97 10.57
CA PRO A 22 -0.95 -3.99 9.73
C PRO A 22 -1.70 -3.82 8.41
N LYS A 23 -2.05 -2.58 8.07
CA LYS A 23 -2.45 -2.16 6.73
C LYS A 23 -1.33 -1.35 6.09
N TYR A 24 -1.10 -1.60 4.82
CA TYR A 24 -0.05 -0.95 4.05
C TYR A 24 -0.66 0.13 3.18
N TYR A 25 0.00 1.27 3.13
CA TYR A 25 -0.42 2.40 2.34
C TYR A 25 0.78 2.95 1.58
N ILE A 26 0.55 3.44 0.37
CA ILE A 26 1.56 4.15 -0.40
C ILE A 26 1.15 5.63 -0.50
N LYS A 27 2.07 6.51 -0.10
CA LYS A 27 1.95 7.95 -0.27
C LYS A 27 2.52 8.30 -1.64
N LEU A 28 1.62 8.67 -2.55
CA LEU A 28 1.96 9.06 -3.91
C LEU A 28 2.86 10.30 -3.92
N LEU A 29 3.89 10.28 -4.76
CA LEU A 29 4.73 11.44 -5.06
C LEU A 29 4.46 11.99 -6.47
N ASP A 30 3.76 11.23 -7.31
CA ASP A 30 3.52 11.52 -8.71
C ASP A 30 2.23 12.33 -8.96
N ALA A 31 1.88 12.49 -10.25
CA ALA A 31 0.66 13.17 -10.70
C ALA A 31 -0.63 12.61 -10.04
N TYR A 32 -0.65 11.34 -9.66
CA TYR A 32 -1.76 10.73 -8.91
C TYR A 32 -1.94 11.34 -7.51
N ALA A 33 -0.89 11.93 -6.92
CA ALA A 33 -0.96 12.60 -5.62
C ALA A 33 -1.92 13.79 -5.61
N ASN A 34 -2.15 14.42 -6.77
CA ASN A 34 -3.14 15.51 -6.91
C ASN A 34 -4.57 15.01 -6.69
N ARG A 35 -4.84 13.73 -6.94
CA ARG A 35 -6.17 13.13 -6.87
C ARG A 35 -6.36 12.29 -5.61
N TRP A 36 -5.30 11.62 -5.16
CA TRP A 36 -5.31 10.72 -4.00
C TRP A 36 -4.09 10.97 -3.12
N SER A 37 -4.29 11.32 -1.85
CA SER A 37 -3.16 11.55 -0.93
C SER A 37 -2.46 10.27 -0.48
N LYS A 38 -3.20 9.15 -0.41
CA LYS A 38 -2.67 7.82 -0.09
C LYS A 38 -3.50 6.73 -0.75
N ILE A 39 -2.85 5.64 -1.13
CA ILE A 39 -3.50 4.45 -1.69
C ILE A 39 -3.35 3.30 -0.72
N LEU A 40 -4.43 2.54 -0.50
CA LEU A 40 -4.37 1.29 0.27
C LEU A 40 -3.69 0.20 -0.58
N VAL A 41 -2.62 -0.39 -0.07
CA VAL A 41 -1.98 -1.53 -0.70
C VAL A 41 -2.54 -2.81 -0.09
N ARG A 42 -3.20 -3.61 -0.92
CA ARG A 42 -3.81 -4.86 -0.47
C ARG A 42 -2.74 -5.91 -0.27
N LYS A 43 -2.37 -6.18 0.99
CA LYS A 43 -1.44 -7.26 1.34
C LYS A 43 -1.95 -8.65 0.92
N LYS A 44 -1.01 -9.56 0.62
CA LYS A 44 -1.33 -10.98 0.32
C LYS A 44 -1.27 -11.87 1.57
N ALA A 45 -0.65 -11.38 2.65
CA ALA A 45 -0.63 -12.04 3.95
C ALA A 45 -1.95 -11.93 4.73
N HIS A 46 -2.13 -12.76 5.76
CA HIS A 46 -3.29 -12.73 6.64
C HIS A 46 -3.44 -11.37 7.36
N LEU A 47 -4.67 -11.02 7.78
CA LEU A 47 -5.01 -9.72 8.38
C LEU A 47 -4.13 -9.29 9.55
N TRP A 48 -3.79 -10.21 10.44
CA TRP A 48 -2.90 -10.02 11.59
C TRP A 48 -1.40 -10.11 11.28
N GLU A 49 -1.02 -10.63 10.11
CA GLU A 49 0.37 -10.94 9.78
C GLU A 49 1.02 -9.79 9.00
N ASN A 50 2.30 -9.56 9.25
CA ASN A 50 3.12 -8.66 8.45
C ASN A 50 3.36 -9.27 7.08
N ASP A 51 3.20 -8.48 6.03
CA ASP A 51 3.46 -8.97 4.68
C ASP A 51 4.98 -8.99 4.45
N PRO A 52 5.61 -10.16 4.24
CA PRO A 52 7.06 -10.27 4.19
C PRO A 52 7.67 -9.53 2.99
N VAL A 53 6.87 -9.16 1.99
CA VAL A 53 7.31 -8.35 0.86
C VAL A 53 7.17 -6.88 1.22
N LEU A 54 5.95 -6.41 1.51
CA LEU A 54 5.70 -4.99 1.77
C LEU A 54 6.41 -4.48 3.02
N HIS A 55 6.51 -5.29 4.08
CA HIS A 55 7.10 -4.89 5.34
C HIS A 55 8.61 -4.57 5.23
N LYS A 56 9.29 -5.13 4.23
CA LYS A 56 10.72 -4.84 3.98
C LYS A 56 10.94 -3.44 3.41
N PHE A 57 9.91 -2.86 2.79
CA PHE A 57 9.98 -1.60 2.08
C PHE A 57 9.31 -0.44 2.84
N ILE A 58 9.06 -0.61 4.14
CA ILE A 58 8.48 0.45 4.97
C ILE A 58 9.43 1.64 5.03
N ASP A 59 8.88 2.84 4.90
CA ASP A 59 9.58 4.13 4.85
C ASP A 59 10.57 4.24 3.68
N GLN A 60 10.40 3.41 2.65
CA GLN A 60 11.18 3.47 1.42
C GLN A 60 10.33 3.94 0.24
N GLU A 61 10.98 4.60 -0.70
CA GLU A 61 10.41 4.89 -2.01
C GLU A 61 10.38 3.60 -2.83
N VAL A 62 9.17 3.22 -3.22
CA VAL A 62 8.94 2.00 -3.98
C VAL A 62 8.05 2.25 -5.18
N LEU A 63 8.25 1.41 -6.19
CA LEU A 63 7.38 1.27 -7.33
C LEU A 63 6.56 -0.01 -7.17
N ILE A 64 5.25 0.14 -7.09
CA ILE A 64 4.26 -0.93 -6.99
C ILE A 64 3.61 -1.10 -8.36
N LEU A 65 3.68 -2.31 -8.89
CA LEU A 65 2.98 -2.74 -10.08
C LEU A 65 1.78 -3.59 -9.66
N GLY A 66 0.61 -3.28 -10.19
CA GLY A 66 -0.60 -4.03 -9.86
C GLY A 66 -1.84 -3.53 -10.56
N GLU A 67 -2.99 -3.93 -10.04
CA GLU A 67 -4.30 -3.48 -10.49
C GLU A 67 -4.83 -2.41 -9.55
N ILE A 68 -5.09 -1.21 -10.07
CA ILE A 68 -5.71 -0.14 -9.29
C ILE A 68 -7.22 -0.29 -9.34
N ILE A 69 -7.79 -0.53 -8.17
CA ILE A 69 -9.23 -0.54 -7.94
C ILE A 69 -9.61 0.82 -7.34
N GLU A 70 -9.95 1.76 -8.21
CA GLU A 70 -10.50 3.07 -7.84
C GLU A 70 -12.02 2.99 -7.72
N THR A 71 -12.54 3.41 -6.56
CA THR A 71 -13.97 3.62 -6.34
C THR A 71 -14.23 5.12 -6.09
N LYS A 72 -15.51 5.51 -6.00
CA LYS A 72 -15.90 6.93 -5.78
C LYS A 72 -15.28 7.57 -4.52
N SER A 73 -14.80 6.77 -3.55
CA SER A 73 -14.31 7.29 -2.27
C SER A 73 -13.03 6.63 -1.77
N THR A 74 -12.62 5.50 -2.36
CA THR A 74 -11.41 4.79 -1.95
C THR A 74 -10.64 4.30 -3.16
N ILE A 75 -9.33 4.26 -3.02
CA ILE A 75 -8.42 3.70 -4.00
C ILE A 75 -7.60 2.61 -3.33
N THR A 76 -7.59 1.44 -3.94
CA THR A 76 -6.84 0.27 -3.48
C THR A 76 -6.01 -0.27 -4.63
N ILE A 77 -4.76 -0.61 -4.39
CA ILE A 77 -3.95 -1.35 -5.35
C ILE A 77 -3.80 -2.80 -4.89
N ASP A 78 -4.17 -3.73 -5.76
CA ASP A 78 -3.82 -5.14 -5.62
C ASP A 78 -2.45 -5.34 -6.25
N TYR A 79 -1.41 -5.37 -5.42
CA TYR A 79 -0.04 -5.39 -5.93
C TYR A 79 0.34 -6.78 -6.45
N GLU A 80 0.99 -6.81 -7.60
CA GLU A 80 1.62 -8.00 -8.12
C GLU A 80 3.12 -8.01 -7.84
N LEU A 81 3.76 -6.84 -7.96
CA LEU A 81 5.21 -6.71 -7.80
C LEU A 81 5.56 -5.38 -7.12
N VAL A 82 6.54 -5.41 -6.22
CA VAL A 82 7.08 -4.22 -5.54
C VAL A 82 8.58 -4.15 -5.80
N ARG A 83 9.09 -2.97 -6.15
CA ARG A 83 10.52 -2.70 -6.33
C ARG A 83 10.91 -1.46 -5.53
N GLU A 84 12.12 -1.43 -5.00
CA GLU A 84 12.69 -0.19 -4.48
C GLU A 84 13.06 0.76 -5.64
N LEU A 85 12.75 2.05 -5.47
CA LEU A 85 13.30 3.13 -6.28
C LEU A 85 14.43 3.73 -5.47
N LYS A 86 15.67 3.53 -5.93
CA LYS A 86 16.90 3.90 -5.24
C LYS A 86 17.57 5.09 -5.89
#